data_AF-A0A920B5S5-F1
#
_entry.id   AF-A0A920B5S5-F1
#
_cell.length_a   1.000
_cell.length_b   1.000
_cell.length_c   1.000
_cell.angle_alpha   90.00
_cell.angle_beta   90.00
_cell.angle_gamma   90.00
#
_symmetry.space_group_name_H-M   'P 1'
#
loop_
_entity.id
_entity.type
_entity.pdbx_description
1 polymer ?
#
loop_
_entity_poly.entity_id
_entity_poly.type
_entity_poly.pdbx_seq_one_letter_code
_entity_poly.pdbx_strand_id
1 'polypeptide(L)' 'MCVPSSKSVACSTEEALKWDKEFENMIDPSGRSIKKVHKDSY' A
#
# COMPACT_ATOMS: atom_id res chain seq x y z
N MET A 1 -14.75 -8.44 17.95
CA MET A 1 -14.38 -9.64 17.17
C MET A 1 -13.04 -9.33 16.50
N CYS A 2 -11.98 -10.06 16.82
CA CYS A 2 -10.64 -9.80 16.29
C CYS A 2 -10.47 -10.52 14.95
N VAL A 3 -9.85 -9.85 13.98
CA VAL A 3 -9.43 -10.50 12.72
C VAL A 3 -8.41 -11.58 13.08
N PRO A 4 -8.57 -12.82 12.61
CA PRO A 4 -7.60 -13.88 12.85
C PRO A 4 -6.22 -13.45 12.34
N SER A 5 -5.22 -13.44 13.23
CA SER A 5 -3.86 -13.13 12.86
C SER A 5 -3.31 -14.25 11.98
N SER A 6 -3.02 -13.92 10.73
CA SER A 6 -2.36 -14.79 9.76
C SER A 6 -1.12 -14.06 9.22
N LYS A 7 -0.29 -14.76 8.45
CA LYS A 7 0.91 -14.13 7.86
C LYS A 7 0.49 -12.95 6.98
N SER A 8 0.85 -11.75 7.38
CA SER A 8 0.66 -10.53 6.61
C SER A 8 1.93 -10.19 5.85
N VAL A 9 1.78 -9.56 4.69
CA VAL A 9 2.88 -8.92 3.96
C VAL A 9 2.67 -7.42 4.02
N ALA A 10 3.70 -6.67 4.42
CA ALA A 10 3.61 -5.23 4.49
C ALA A 10 3.63 -4.64 3.07
N CYS A 11 2.79 -3.62 2.82
CA CYS A 11 2.64 -3.02 1.49
C CYS A 11 3.91 -2.31 0.96
N SER A 12 4.94 -2.16 1.77
CA SER A 12 6.22 -1.54 1.41
C SER A 12 7.31 -2.57 1.03
N THR A 13 7.02 -3.87 1.08
CA THR A 13 8.00 -4.90 0.70
C THR A 13 8.04 -5.11 -0.81
N GLU A 14 9.18 -5.59 -1.29
CA GLU A 14 9.32 -6.00 -2.69
C GLU A 14 8.35 -7.12 -3.07
N GLU A 15 8.00 -8.02 -2.14
CA GLU A 15 6.96 -9.02 -2.42
C GLU A 15 5.61 -8.39 -2.73
N ALA A 16 5.19 -7.36 -1.98
CA ALA A 16 3.91 -6.68 -2.23
C ALA A 16 3.90 -5.97 -3.58
N LEU A 17 5.03 -5.37 -3.97
CA LEU A 17 5.22 -4.72 -5.26
C LEU A 17 5.15 -5.69 -6.44
N LYS A 18 5.71 -6.89 -6.30
CA LYS A 18 5.73 -7.92 -7.34
C LYS A 18 4.38 -8.62 -7.52
N TRP A 19 3.48 -8.52 -6.54
CA TRP A 19 2.14 -9.13 -6.60
C TRP A 19 1.17 -8.38 -7.50
N ASP A 20 1.31 -7.05 -7.64
CA ASP A 20 0.41 -6.24 -8.44
C ASP A 20 1.16 -5.12 -9.17
N LYS A 21 1.08 -5.14 -10.51
CA LYS A 21 1.70 -4.16 -11.40
C LYS A 21 1.09 -2.78 -11.28
N GLU A 22 -0.21 -2.68 -11.01
CA GLU A 22 -0.85 -1.37 -10.79
C GLU A 22 -0.33 -0.76 -9.48
N PHE A 23 -0.16 -1.59 -8.46
CA PHE A 23 0.40 -1.16 -7.18
C PHE A 23 1.85 -0.70 -7.31
N GLU A 24 2.67 -1.40 -8.10
CA GLU A 24 4.04 -1.00 -8.42
C GLU A 24 4.13 0.42 -9.02
N ASN A 25 3.20 0.79 -9.89
CA ASN A 25 3.18 2.10 -10.53
C ASN A 25 2.57 3.21 -9.65
N MET A 26 1.99 2.86 -8.49
CA MET A 26 1.34 3.79 -7.58
C MET A 26 2.18 4.11 -6.33
N ILE A 27 3.29 3.41 -6.09
CA ILE A 27 4.14 3.67 -4.91
C ILE A 27 4.85 5.02 -5.03
N ASP A 28 4.57 5.91 -4.07
CA ASP A 28 5.38 7.11 -3.82
C ASP A 28 6.51 6.74 -2.83
N PRO A 29 7.79 6.74 -3.25
CA PRO A 29 8.92 6.39 -2.38
C PRO A 29 9.09 7.37 -1.21
N SER A 30 8.41 8.54 -1.22
CA SER A 30 8.39 9.45 -0.09
C SER A 30 7.52 8.97 1.09
N GLY A 31 6.74 7.90 0.90
CA GLY A 31 5.82 7.36 1.90
C GLY A 31 4.61 8.25 2.18
N ARG A 32 4.43 9.32 1.40
CA ARG A 32 3.26 10.20 1.50
C ARG A 32 2.06 9.58 0.80
N SER A 33 0.88 9.92 1.28
CA SER A 33 -0.37 9.53 0.64
C SER A 33 -0.46 10.12 -0.77
N ILE A 34 -0.89 9.29 -1.72
CA ILE A 34 -1.06 9.70 -3.12
C ILE A 34 -2.18 10.76 -3.17
N LYS A 35 -1.80 12.02 -3.41
CA LYS A 35 -2.70 13.19 -3.38
C LYS A 35 -3.96 13.07 -4.25
N LYS A 36 -3.96 12.19 -5.25
CA LYS A 36 -5.11 11.98 -6.15
C LYS A 36 -6.19 11.06 -5.58
N VAL A 37 -5.84 10.16 -4.66
CA VAL A 37 -6.75 9.15 -4.10
C VAL A 37 -7.51 9.72 -2.91
N HIS A 38 -6.84 10.53 -2.10
CA HIS A 38 -7.45 11.20 -0.94
C HIS A 38 -7.70 12.68 -1.27
N LYS A 39 -8.87 12.97 -1.83
CA LYS A 39 -9.28 14.34 -2.19
C LYS A 39 -9.51 15.24 -0.97
N ASP A 40 -9.84 14.63 0.18
CA ASP A 40 -10.21 15.34 1.41
C ASP A 40 -9.24 15.05 2.56
N SER A 41 -7.94 14.88 2.28
CA SER A 41 -6.94 14.77 3.35
C SER A 41 -6.25 16.12 3.53
N TYR A 42 -6.84 16.95 4.41
CA TYR A 42 -6.19 18.11 5.01
C TYR A 42 -5.78 17.77 6.45
#